data_AF-A0A0G2H693-F1
#
_entry.id   AF-A0A0G2H693-F1
#
_cell.length_a   1.000
_cell.length_b   1.000
_cell.length_c   1.000
_cell.angle_alpha   90.00
_cell.angle_beta   90.00
_cell.angle_gamma   90.00
#
_symmetry.space_group_name_H-M   'P 1'
#
loop_
_entity.id
_entity.type
_entity.pdbx_description
1 polymer ?
#
loop_
_entity_poly.entity_id
_entity_poly.type
_entity_poly.pdbx_seq_one_letter_code
_entity_poly.pdbx_strand_id
1 'polypeptide(L)'
;MGSGGSTTTGGLNWVGMVTEQFNSSLVLTYDFAYYGADISNAIINTGVTTDLIAQVGQFEDNLVPAPTEAPWTAENLLVAVWIGVNDIGQCFWQSAAYESCPIDEALTKYFDLLQNLYKDGARNFVLNTVPPFYKAPAFNDQSETSLNALTTNLDSFNSKLATKLADFKSSNTGVTAQAFNTSSYFWEVFNDPTSFGLDSDITAANADGTSAVWYDNYHPGQAIHKLVAQGFVAALADFF
;
A
#
# COMPACT_ATOMS: atom_id res chain seq x y z
N MET A 1 -12.53 -1.86 14.11
CA MET A 1 -11.62 -1.40 15.20
C MET A 1 -10.24 -1.97 14.91
N GLY A 2 -9.41 -1.25 14.15
CA GLY A 2 -7.97 -1.52 14.12
C GLY A 2 -7.38 -1.02 15.44
N SER A 3 -6.66 -1.86 16.18
CA SER A 3 -5.93 -1.40 17.36
C SER A 3 -5.00 -0.27 16.92
N GLY A 4 -5.05 0.89 17.57
CA GLY A 4 -4.06 1.95 17.46
C GLY A 4 -2.69 1.47 17.96
N GLY A 5 -2.08 0.57 17.19
CA GLY A 5 -0.75 0.03 17.43
C GLY A 5 0.32 1.04 17.07
N SER A 6 1.56 0.76 17.48
CA SER A 6 2.72 1.52 17.01
C SER A 6 2.76 1.48 15.49
N THR A 7 2.73 2.63 14.84
CA THR A 7 2.96 2.74 13.40
C THR A 7 4.46 2.76 13.10
N THR A 8 4.83 2.51 11.86
CA THR A 8 6.21 2.66 11.37
C THR A 8 6.48 4.06 10.82
N THR A 9 5.92 5.11 11.43
CA THR A 9 6.09 6.50 10.95
C THR A 9 6.35 7.53 12.04
N GLY A 10 6.39 7.12 13.32
CA GLY A 10 6.59 8.05 14.45
C GLY A 10 5.35 8.88 14.81
N GLY A 11 4.18 8.51 14.28
CA GLY A 11 2.90 9.20 14.46
C GLY A 11 1.74 8.44 13.80
N LEU A 12 0.72 9.12 13.31
CA LEU A 12 -0.30 8.44 12.49
C LEU A 12 0.28 8.09 11.11
N ASN A 13 0.03 6.88 10.62
CA ASN A 13 0.28 6.55 9.21
C ASN A 13 -0.83 7.16 8.33
N TRP A 14 -0.71 6.98 7.01
CA TRP A 14 -1.69 7.55 6.07
C TRP A 14 -3.13 7.10 6.37
N VAL A 15 -3.35 5.82 6.74
CA VAL A 15 -4.66 5.29 7.12
C VAL A 15 -5.19 6.04 8.34
N GLY A 16 -4.40 6.13 9.40
CA GLY A 16 -4.76 6.87 10.61
C GLY A 16 -5.05 8.35 10.33
N MET A 17 -4.28 8.99 9.45
CA MET A 17 -4.53 10.38 9.05
C MET A 17 -5.82 10.51 8.22
N VAL A 18 -6.10 9.59 7.30
CA VAL A 18 -7.38 9.54 6.59
C VAL A 18 -8.51 9.42 7.63
N THR A 19 -8.45 8.45 8.54
CA THR A 19 -9.50 8.17 9.52
C THR A 19 -9.71 9.30 10.53
N GLU A 20 -8.64 9.82 11.12
CA GLU A 20 -8.71 10.69 12.30
C GLU A 20 -8.59 12.19 11.98
N GLN A 21 -7.97 12.56 10.86
CA GLN A 21 -7.67 13.97 10.55
C GLN A 21 -8.37 14.50 9.31
N PHE A 22 -8.50 13.68 8.26
CA PHE A 22 -8.97 14.14 6.95
C PHE A 22 -10.35 13.60 6.54
N ASN A 23 -10.91 12.65 7.28
CA ASN A 23 -12.27 12.18 7.08
C ASN A 23 -13.28 13.17 7.68
N SER A 24 -14.14 13.74 6.83
CA SER A 24 -15.22 14.62 7.25
C SER A 24 -16.60 13.94 7.26
N SER A 25 -16.65 12.65 6.96
CA SER A 25 -17.86 11.83 6.85
C SER A 25 -18.04 10.87 8.04
N LEU A 26 -18.99 9.93 7.90
CA LEU A 26 -19.19 8.81 8.83
C LEU A 26 -18.53 7.50 8.35
N VAL A 27 -17.64 7.57 7.35
CA VAL A 27 -16.90 6.39 6.90
C VAL A 27 -16.01 5.89 8.03
N LEU A 28 -16.14 4.61 8.36
CA LEU A 28 -15.33 3.93 9.35
C LEU A 28 -14.17 3.19 8.66
N THR A 29 -13.05 3.05 9.37
CA THR A 29 -11.88 2.33 8.87
C THR A 29 -11.68 1.02 9.62
N TYR A 30 -11.57 -0.07 8.85
CA TYR A 30 -11.22 -1.41 9.32
C TYR A 30 -9.88 -1.76 8.70
N ASP A 31 -8.81 -1.59 9.46
CA ASP A 31 -7.45 -1.81 9.00
C ASP A 31 -7.03 -3.27 9.25
N PHE A 32 -6.88 -4.03 8.17
CA PHE A 32 -6.37 -5.39 8.18
C PHE A 32 -4.89 -5.46 7.77
N ALA A 33 -4.24 -4.31 7.51
CA ALA A 33 -2.86 -4.28 7.06
C ALA A 33 -1.93 -4.89 8.13
N TYR A 34 -0.96 -5.67 7.65
CA TYR A 34 0.01 -6.32 8.52
C TYR A 34 1.44 -5.96 8.09
N TYR A 35 2.27 -5.61 9.07
CA TYR A 35 3.67 -5.26 8.83
C TYR A 35 4.42 -6.41 8.16
N GLY A 36 5.15 -6.11 7.08
CA GLY A 36 5.93 -7.09 6.35
C GLY A 36 5.13 -8.00 5.42
N ALA A 37 3.80 -7.90 5.37
CA ALA A 37 2.96 -8.72 4.51
C ALA A 37 3.38 -8.67 3.03
N ASP A 38 3.46 -9.84 2.42
CA ASP A 38 3.45 -10.04 0.97
C ASP A 38 2.03 -10.36 0.47
N ILE A 39 1.90 -10.53 -0.85
CA ILE A 39 0.64 -10.94 -1.46
C ILE A 39 0.30 -12.40 -1.14
N SER A 40 1.32 -13.27 -1.08
CA SER A 40 1.14 -14.70 -0.86
C SER A 40 2.47 -15.36 -0.49
N ASN A 41 2.52 -15.91 0.72
CA ASN A 41 3.70 -16.59 1.26
C ASN A 41 4.14 -17.81 0.45
N ALA A 42 3.24 -18.37 -0.36
CA ALA A 42 3.54 -19.48 -1.26
C ALA A 42 4.26 -19.05 -2.55
N ILE A 43 4.25 -17.76 -2.90
CA ILE A 43 4.83 -17.21 -4.13
C ILE A 43 6.11 -16.44 -3.79
N ILE A 44 5.99 -15.45 -2.90
CA ILE A 44 7.10 -14.69 -2.34
C ILE A 44 6.93 -14.70 -0.83
N ASN A 45 7.84 -15.35 -0.12
CA ASN A 45 7.76 -15.49 1.32
C ASN A 45 8.63 -14.44 2.01
N THR A 46 8.00 -13.49 2.69
CA THR A 46 8.68 -12.44 3.50
C THR A 46 8.96 -12.86 4.93
N GLY A 47 8.55 -14.06 5.34
CA GLY A 47 8.75 -14.61 6.67
C GLY A 47 7.64 -14.27 7.66
N VAL A 48 6.57 -13.58 7.24
CA VAL A 48 5.41 -13.30 8.08
C VAL A 48 4.30 -14.34 7.88
N THR A 49 3.46 -14.55 8.89
CA THR A 49 2.34 -15.48 8.79
C THR A 49 1.09 -14.87 8.15
N THR A 50 1.01 -13.54 8.09
CA THR A 50 -0.18 -12.80 7.67
C THR A 50 0.12 -12.07 6.35
N ASP A 51 -0.07 -12.78 5.24
CA ASP A 51 -0.05 -12.22 3.88
C ASP A 51 -1.44 -11.65 3.50
N LEU A 52 -1.57 -11.12 2.27
CA LEU A 52 -2.83 -10.57 1.79
C LEU A 52 -3.97 -11.61 1.78
N ILE A 53 -3.67 -12.90 1.59
CA ILE A 53 -4.67 -13.97 1.64
C ILE A 53 -5.28 -14.02 3.04
N ALA A 54 -4.45 -14.03 4.08
CA ALA A 54 -4.93 -14.02 5.46
C ALA A 54 -5.72 -12.75 5.80
N GLN A 55 -5.32 -11.58 5.28
CA GLN A 55 -6.02 -10.31 5.51
C GLN A 55 -7.41 -10.29 4.85
N VAL A 56 -7.52 -10.82 3.62
CA VAL A 56 -8.82 -10.99 2.94
C VAL A 56 -9.69 -12.00 3.69
N GLY A 57 -9.11 -13.11 4.16
CA GLY A 57 -9.83 -14.07 5.00
C GLY A 57 -10.36 -13.45 6.30
N GLN A 58 -9.59 -12.55 6.94
CA GLN A 58 -10.07 -11.81 8.12
C GLN A 58 -11.24 -10.88 7.79
N PHE A 59 -11.22 -10.21 6.64
CA PHE A 59 -12.38 -9.45 6.17
C PHE A 59 -13.59 -10.36 5.97
N GLU A 60 -13.42 -11.47 5.26
CA GLU A 60 -14.49 -12.45 4.98
C GLU A 60 -15.09 -13.00 6.28
N ASP A 61 -14.25 -13.45 7.22
CA ASP A 61 -14.67 -14.05 8.50
C ASP A 61 -15.45 -13.07 9.40
N ASN A 62 -15.13 -11.77 9.34
CA ASN A 62 -15.65 -10.78 10.29
C ASN A 62 -16.72 -9.85 9.69
N LEU A 63 -16.73 -9.67 8.37
CA LEU A 63 -17.55 -8.69 7.68
C LEU A 63 -18.39 -9.30 6.54
N VAL A 64 -18.35 -10.60 6.30
CA VAL A 64 -19.17 -11.29 5.29
C VAL A 64 -20.01 -12.42 5.92
N PRO A 65 -21.36 -12.35 5.88
CA PRO A 65 -22.17 -11.22 5.43
C PRO A 65 -22.00 -9.99 6.33
N ALA A 66 -22.37 -8.80 5.84
CA ALA A 66 -22.28 -7.56 6.59
C ALA A 66 -22.98 -7.67 7.96
N PRO A 67 -22.26 -7.50 9.09
CA PRO A 67 -22.84 -7.61 10.42
C PRO A 67 -23.68 -6.38 10.76
N THR A 68 -24.57 -6.51 11.75
CA THR A 68 -25.48 -5.41 12.15
C THR A 68 -24.71 -4.23 12.76
N GLU A 69 -23.59 -4.51 13.42
CA GLU A 69 -22.73 -3.53 14.09
C GLU A 69 -21.84 -2.75 13.10
N ALA A 70 -21.61 -3.30 11.90
CA ALA A 70 -20.84 -2.68 10.83
C ALA A 70 -21.53 -2.93 9.48
N PRO A 71 -22.73 -2.36 9.27
CA PRO A 71 -23.49 -2.60 8.07
C PRO A 71 -22.79 -1.95 6.88
N TRP A 72 -22.63 -2.71 5.79
CA TRP A 72 -22.09 -2.21 4.55
C TRP A 72 -22.84 -2.79 3.35
N THR A 73 -22.79 -2.07 2.24
CA THR A 73 -23.37 -2.42 0.95
C THR A 73 -22.34 -2.17 -0.16
N ALA A 74 -22.68 -2.56 -1.38
CA ALA A 74 -21.87 -2.26 -2.56
C ALA A 74 -21.59 -0.75 -2.73
N GLU A 75 -22.48 0.12 -2.27
CA GLU A 75 -22.41 1.57 -2.46
C GLU A 75 -21.53 2.27 -1.40
N ASN A 76 -21.41 1.72 -0.19
CA ASN A 76 -20.72 2.40 0.93
C ASN A 76 -19.47 1.67 1.44
N LEU A 77 -19.13 0.51 0.87
CA LEU A 77 -17.85 -0.16 1.11
C LEU A 77 -16.81 0.29 0.08
N LEU A 78 -15.68 0.79 0.59
CA LEU A 78 -14.45 1.03 -0.17
C LEU A 78 -13.36 0.06 0.28
N VAL A 79 -12.82 -0.72 -0.65
CA VAL A 79 -11.65 -1.57 -0.42
C VAL A 79 -10.40 -0.82 -0.90
N ALA A 80 -9.50 -0.49 0.03
CA ALA A 80 -8.20 0.11 -0.29
C ALA A 80 -7.08 -0.91 -0.06
N VAL A 81 -6.23 -1.13 -1.06
CA VAL A 81 -5.13 -2.09 -0.96
C VAL A 81 -3.81 -1.38 -1.23
N TRP A 82 -2.84 -1.52 -0.32
CA TRP A 82 -1.46 -1.07 -0.51
C TRP A 82 -0.49 -2.18 -0.08
N ILE A 83 0.01 -2.91 -1.06
CA ILE A 83 0.83 -4.12 -0.89
C ILE A 83 1.77 -4.24 -2.10
N GLY A 84 2.85 -5.03 -1.99
CA GLY A 84 3.83 -5.22 -3.06
C GLY A 84 5.23 -4.68 -2.75
N VAL A 85 5.37 -3.76 -1.79
CA VAL A 85 6.69 -3.25 -1.35
C VAL A 85 7.54 -4.40 -0.80
N ASN A 86 6.96 -5.26 0.05
CA ASN A 86 7.68 -6.39 0.62
C ASN A 86 7.95 -7.48 -0.42
N ASP A 87 7.03 -7.74 -1.36
CA ASP A 87 7.24 -8.68 -2.46
C ASP A 87 8.48 -8.30 -3.30
N ILE A 88 8.55 -7.05 -3.77
CA ILE A 88 9.68 -6.55 -4.58
C ILE A 88 10.95 -6.46 -3.72
N GLY A 89 10.84 -5.98 -2.48
CA GLY A 89 11.96 -5.92 -1.54
C GLY A 89 12.55 -7.30 -1.26
N GLN A 90 11.70 -8.32 -1.09
CA GLN A 90 12.13 -9.69 -0.84
C GLN A 90 12.82 -10.29 -2.06
N CYS A 91 12.32 -10.04 -3.27
CA CYS A 91 13.04 -10.42 -4.50
C CYS A 91 14.43 -9.79 -4.59
N PHE A 92 14.57 -8.54 -4.14
CA PHE A 92 15.86 -7.84 -4.12
C PHE A 92 16.83 -8.45 -3.10
N TRP A 93 16.41 -8.57 -1.84
CA TRP A 93 17.28 -9.05 -0.75
C TRP A 93 17.56 -10.56 -0.80
N GLN A 94 16.66 -11.33 -1.41
CA GLN A 94 16.79 -12.78 -1.62
C GLN A 94 16.95 -13.12 -3.10
N SER A 95 17.73 -12.33 -3.85
CA SER A 95 17.94 -12.49 -5.29
C SER A 95 18.48 -13.87 -5.71
N ALA A 96 19.17 -14.59 -4.82
CA ALA A 96 19.57 -15.98 -5.07
C ALA A 96 18.38 -16.96 -5.04
N ALA A 97 17.34 -16.69 -4.26
CA ALA A 97 16.10 -17.46 -4.21
C ALA A 97 15.09 -17.01 -5.28
N TYR A 98 15.15 -15.73 -5.67
CA TYR A 98 14.28 -15.12 -6.67
C TYR A 98 15.11 -14.55 -7.84
N GLU A 99 15.76 -15.42 -8.61
CA GLU A 99 16.56 -15.00 -9.78
C GLU A 99 15.74 -14.14 -10.76
N SER A 100 14.46 -14.48 -10.91
CA SER A 100 13.43 -13.62 -11.49
C SER A 100 12.31 -13.42 -10.48
N CYS A 101 11.93 -12.17 -10.24
CA CYS A 101 10.84 -11.87 -9.31
C CYS A 101 9.50 -12.32 -9.91
N PRO A 102 8.71 -13.18 -9.24
CA PRO A 102 7.48 -13.77 -9.79
C PRO A 102 6.27 -12.81 -9.74
N ILE A 103 6.44 -11.59 -10.28
CA ILE A 103 5.46 -10.51 -10.25
C ILE A 103 4.13 -10.91 -10.90
N ASP A 104 4.16 -11.66 -12.02
CA ASP A 104 2.94 -12.07 -12.72
C ASP A 104 2.09 -13.04 -11.89
N GLU A 105 2.75 -13.96 -11.18
CA GLU A 105 2.08 -14.92 -10.31
C GLU A 105 1.50 -14.21 -9.09
N ALA A 106 2.30 -13.34 -8.45
CA ALA A 106 1.87 -12.54 -7.32
C ALA A 106 0.66 -11.65 -7.68
N LEU A 107 0.72 -10.92 -8.80
CA LEU A 107 -0.41 -10.09 -9.25
C LEU A 107 -1.60 -10.93 -9.73
N THR A 108 -1.41 -12.15 -10.22
CA THR A 108 -2.54 -13.04 -10.48
C THR A 108 -3.25 -13.40 -9.18
N LYS A 109 -2.51 -13.76 -8.13
CA LYS A 109 -3.07 -14.01 -6.80
C LYS A 109 -3.76 -12.77 -6.20
N TYR A 110 -3.14 -11.60 -6.34
CA TYR A 110 -3.73 -10.32 -5.93
C TYR A 110 -5.14 -10.13 -6.52
N PHE A 111 -5.29 -10.32 -7.83
CA PHE A 111 -6.57 -10.11 -8.50
C PHE A 111 -7.57 -11.25 -8.29
N ASP A 112 -7.12 -12.48 -8.04
CA ASP A 112 -7.98 -13.55 -7.53
C ASP A 112 -8.63 -13.13 -6.20
N LEU A 113 -7.87 -12.53 -5.30
CA LEU A 113 -8.35 -12.05 -4.00
C LEU A 113 -9.34 -10.89 -4.15
N LEU A 114 -9.08 -9.94 -5.05
CA LEU A 114 -10.07 -8.90 -5.39
C LEU A 114 -11.35 -9.50 -5.98
N GLN A 115 -11.22 -10.57 -6.77
CA GLN A 115 -12.36 -11.27 -7.34
C GLN A 115 -13.20 -11.98 -6.26
N ASN A 116 -12.60 -12.44 -5.16
CA ASN A 116 -13.32 -12.93 -3.99
C ASN A 116 -14.10 -11.81 -3.31
N LEU A 117 -13.45 -10.69 -2.99
CA LEU A 117 -14.12 -9.52 -2.40
C LEU A 117 -15.27 -9.01 -3.27
N TYR A 118 -15.12 -9.04 -4.60
CA TYR A 118 -16.21 -8.75 -5.54
C TYR A 118 -17.38 -9.73 -5.39
N LYS A 119 -17.12 -11.04 -5.29
CA LYS A 119 -18.17 -12.05 -5.09
C LYS A 119 -18.90 -11.86 -3.76
N ASP A 120 -18.20 -11.34 -2.74
CA ASP A 120 -18.80 -11.04 -1.42
C ASP A 120 -19.66 -9.78 -1.43
N GLY A 121 -19.52 -8.92 -2.43
CA GLY A 121 -20.37 -7.75 -2.64
C GLY A 121 -19.62 -6.43 -2.78
N ALA A 122 -18.30 -6.40 -2.59
CA ALA A 122 -17.52 -5.17 -2.75
C ALA A 122 -17.56 -4.68 -4.22
N ARG A 123 -17.73 -3.37 -4.41
CA ARG A 123 -17.79 -2.75 -5.75
C ARG A 123 -16.84 -1.57 -5.94
N ASN A 124 -16.33 -0.98 -4.86
CA ASN A 124 -15.40 0.17 -4.93
C ASN A 124 -14.00 -0.26 -4.48
N PHE A 125 -13.02 -0.07 -5.35
CA PHE A 125 -11.63 -0.50 -5.11
C PHE A 125 -10.63 0.60 -5.42
N VAL A 126 -9.65 0.78 -4.55
CA VAL A 126 -8.50 1.68 -4.79
C VAL A 126 -7.21 0.92 -4.54
N LEU A 127 -6.40 0.80 -5.58
CA LEU A 127 -5.14 0.07 -5.52
C LEU A 127 -3.99 1.08 -5.51
N ASN A 128 -3.29 1.16 -4.38
CA ASN A 128 -2.14 2.05 -4.25
C ASN A 128 -0.94 1.44 -4.98
N THR A 129 -0.27 2.25 -5.79
CA THR A 129 0.98 1.84 -6.45
C THR A 129 2.09 1.59 -5.44
N VAL A 130 3.08 0.77 -5.80
CA VAL A 130 4.33 0.64 -5.03
C VAL A 130 5.13 1.94 -5.20
N PRO A 131 5.42 2.68 -4.11
CA PRO A 131 6.18 3.92 -4.17
C PRO A 131 7.66 3.65 -4.46
N PRO A 132 8.48 4.67 -4.81
CA PRO A 132 9.93 4.56 -5.03
C PRO A 132 10.71 4.26 -3.74
N PHE A 133 10.45 3.12 -3.10
CA PHE A 133 11.04 2.72 -1.81
C PHE A 133 12.55 2.44 -1.89
N TYR A 134 13.11 2.29 -3.09
CA TYR A 134 14.56 2.20 -3.31
C TYR A 134 15.32 3.48 -2.95
N LYS A 135 14.62 4.56 -2.64
CA LYS A 135 15.20 5.79 -2.06
C LYS A 135 15.38 5.72 -0.55
N ALA A 136 14.90 4.66 0.10
CA ALA A 136 15.05 4.47 1.53
C ALA A 136 16.52 4.25 1.91
N PRO A 137 16.94 4.62 3.14
CA PRO A 137 18.35 4.56 3.51
C PRO A 137 18.91 3.12 3.49
N ALA A 138 18.06 2.10 3.60
CA ALA A 138 18.43 0.69 3.43
C ALA A 138 19.10 0.37 2.07
N PHE A 139 18.91 1.22 1.07
CA PHE A 139 19.41 1.03 -0.28
C PHE A 139 20.67 1.86 -0.60
N ASN A 140 21.15 2.70 0.33
CA ASN A 140 22.24 3.65 0.08
C ASN A 140 23.55 2.98 -0.38
N ASP A 141 23.89 1.83 0.19
CA ASP A 141 25.14 1.11 -0.08
C ASP A 141 25.00 0.04 -1.17
N GLN A 142 23.87 0.02 -1.89
CA GLN A 142 23.60 -0.99 -2.91
C GLN A 142 24.20 -0.61 -4.26
N SER A 143 24.63 -1.61 -5.04
CA SER A 143 25.20 -1.36 -6.36
C SER A 143 24.15 -0.85 -7.35
N GLU A 144 24.59 -0.03 -8.31
CA GLU A 144 23.73 0.47 -9.39
C GLU A 144 23.02 -0.66 -10.14
N THR A 145 23.71 -1.77 -10.40
CA THR A 145 23.11 -2.96 -11.03
C THR A 145 21.95 -3.53 -10.23
N SER A 146 22.11 -3.65 -8.90
CA SER A 146 21.06 -4.18 -8.03
C SER A 146 19.88 -3.23 -7.94
N LEU A 147 20.15 -1.92 -7.83
CA LEU A 147 19.12 -0.89 -7.83
C LEU A 147 18.34 -0.85 -9.15
N ASN A 148 19.01 -1.01 -10.29
CA ASN A 148 18.36 -1.08 -11.60
C ASN A 148 17.45 -2.32 -11.74
N ALA A 149 17.84 -3.45 -11.15
CA ALA A 149 16.98 -4.63 -11.10
C ALA A 149 15.73 -4.39 -10.23
N LEU A 150 15.91 -3.75 -9.06
CA LEU A 150 14.79 -3.37 -8.19
C LEU A 150 13.82 -2.42 -8.88
N THR A 151 14.32 -1.33 -9.49
CA THR A 151 13.47 -0.34 -10.17
C THR A 151 12.75 -0.95 -11.37
N THR A 152 13.41 -1.83 -12.12
CA THR A 152 12.76 -2.60 -13.21
C THR A 152 11.59 -3.44 -12.69
N ASN A 153 11.78 -4.14 -11.56
CA ASN A 153 10.73 -4.94 -10.94
C ASN A 153 9.57 -4.05 -10.43
N LEU A 154 9.88 -2.92 -9.81
CA LEU A 154 8.90 -1.94 -9.35
C LEU A 154 8.06 -1.39 -10.51
N ASP A 155 8.70 -0.97 -11.60
CA ASP A 155 8.03 -0.44 -12.78
C ASP A 155 7.16 -1.52 -13.44
N SER A 156 7.67 -2.75 -13.52
CA SER A 156 6.91 -3.91 -14.01
C SER A 156 5.67 -4.16 -13.16
N PHE A 157 5.81 -4.16 -11.84
CA PHE A 157 4.70 -4.36 -10.90
C PHE A 157 3.62 -3.29 -11.09
N ASN A 158 4.00 -2.01 -11.04
CA ASN A 158 3.04 -0.90 -11.16
C ASN A 158 2.34 -0.86 -12.52
N SER A 159 3.09 -1.13 -13.61
CA SER A 159 2.51 -1.22 -14.96
C SER A 159 1.50 -2.36 -15.05
N LYS A 160 1.86 -3.56 -14.57
CA LYS A 160 0.98 -4.73 -14.60
C LYS A 160 -0.22 -4.60 -13.66
N LEU A 161 -0.07 -3.93 -12.52
CA LEU A 161 -1.17 -3.60 -11.61
C LEU A 161 -2.22 -2.76 -12.35
N ALA A 162 -1.79 -1.73 -13.09
CA ALA A 162 -2.70 -0.88 -13.86
C ALA A 162 -3.39 -1.66 -15.00
N THR A 163 -2.66 -2.50 -15.73
CA THR A 163 -3.24 -3.36 -16.79
C THR A 163 -4.27 -4.32 -16.22
N LYS A 164 -3.92 -5.09 -15.19
CA LYS A 164 -4.85 -6.05 -14.57
C LYS A 164 -6.05 -5.36 -13.92
N LEU A 165 -5.90 -4.12 -13.43
CA LEU A 165 -7.02 -3.33 -12.93
C LEU A 165 -8.00 -2.96 -14.05
N ALA A 166 -7.51 -2.60 -15.24
CA ALA A 166 -8.36 -2.36 -16.40
C ALA A 166 -9.12 -3.64 -16.79
N ASP A 167 -8.44 -4.78 -16.81
CA ASP A 167 -9.05 -6.08 -17.10
C ASP A 167 -10.13 -6.45 -16.06
N PHE A 168 -9.83 -6.25 -14.77
CA PHE A 168 -10.77 -6.49 -13.67
C PHE A 168 -12.04 -5.65 -13.81
N LYS A 169 -11.91 -4.36 -14.15
CA LYS A 169 -13.05 -3.46 -14.40
C LYS A 169 -13.88 -3.91 -15.61
N SER A 170 -13.23 -4.37 -16.68
CA SER A 170 -13.93 -4.83 -17.88
C SER A 170 -14.67 -6.16 -17.67
N SER A 171 -14.14 -7.00 -16.78
CA SER A 171 -14.68 -8.34 -16.51
C SER A 171 -15.78 -8.36 -15.45
N ASN A 172 -15.91 -7.29 -14.65
CA ASN A 172 -16.83 -7.23 -13.53
C ASN A 172 -17.81 -6.06 -13.66
N THR A 173 -19.10 -6.36 -13.71
CA THR A 173 -20.15 -5.33 -13.81
C THR A 173 -20.33 -4.59 -12.48
N GLY A 174 -20.55 -3.28 -12.56
CA GLY A 174 -20.82 -2.43 -11.40
C GLY A 174 -19.60 -2.09 -10.55
N VAL A 175 -18.39 -2.34 -11.06
CA VAL A 175 -17.13 -2.01 -10.35
C VAL A 175 -16.72 -0.57 -10.64
N THR A 176 -16.49 0.19 -9.57
CA THR A 176 -15.74 1.44 -9.60
C THR A 176 -14.35 1.17 -9.04
N ALA A 177 -13.31 1.31 -9.87
CA ALA A 177 -11.96 1.09 -9.39
C ALA A 177 -10.93 2.03 -10.02
N GLN A 178 -9.92 2.40 -9.23
CA GLN A 178 -8.80 3.25 -9.67
C GLN A 178 -7.47 2.83 -9.05
N ALA A 179 -6.39 3.03 -9.80
CA ALA A 179 -5.05 2.97 -9.26
C ALA A 179 -4.70 4.35 -8.69
N PHE A 180 -4.26 4.39 -7.43
CA PHE A 180 -3.83 5.62 -6.77
C PHE A 180 -2.31 5.73 -6.81
N ASN A 181 -1.80 6.74 -7.51
CA ASN A 181 -0.38 6.96 -7.72
C ASN A 181 0.27 7.51 -6.45
N THR A 182 0.74 6.64 -5.58
CA THR A 182 1.47 7.03 -4.37
C THR A 182 2.86 7.60 -4.68
N SER A 183 3.46 7.20 -5.81
CA SER A 183 4.81 7.61 -6.19
C SER A 183 4.94 9.12 -6.38
N SER A 184 3.88 9.81 -6.84
CA SER A 184 3.94 11.27 -6.99
C SER A 184 4.19 12.00 -5.68
N TYR A 185 3.59 11.55 -4.58
CA TYR A 185 3.74 12.19 -3.27
C TYR A 185 5.12 11.93 -2.64
N PHE A 186 5.72 10.78 -2.93
CA PHE A 186 7.12 10.52 -2.56
C PHE A 186 8.06 11.48 -3.30
N TRP A 187 7.89 11.62 -4.62
CA TRP A 187 8.72 12.52 -5.42
C TRP A 187 8.51 13.99 -5.08
N GLU A 188 7.31 14.39 -4.69
CA GLU A 188 7.05 15.76 -4.21
C GLU A 188 7.95 16.09 -3.01
N VAL A 189 8.05 15.19 -2.03
CA VAL A 189 8.92 15.37 -0.86
C VAL A 189 10.40 15.23 -1.22
N PHE A 190 10.78 14.25 -2.06
CA PHE A 190 12.18 14.08 -2.45
C PHE A 190 12.74 15.27 -3.24
N ASN A 191 11.91 15.96 -4.01
CA ASN A 191 12.36 17.08 -4.85
C ASN A 191 12.58 18.37 -4.04
N ASP A 192 11.87 18.56 -2.94
CA ASP A 192 12.03 19.73 -2.06
C ASP A 192 11.67 19.39 -0.59
N PRO A 193 12.50 18.57 0.10
CA PRO A 193 12.20 18.15 1.47
C PRO A 193 12.16 19.34 2.45
N THR A 194 12.92 20.39 2.16
CA THR A 194 12.99 21.59 3.01
C THR A 194 11.68 22.39 3.04
N SER A 195 10.91 22.40 1.95
CA SER A 195 9.57 23.01 1.93
C SER A 195 8.59 22.35 2.90
N PHE A 196 8.84 21.09 3.25
CA PHE A 196 8.08 20.32 4.24
C PHE A 196 8.67 20.41 5.66
N GLY A 197 9.74 21.20 5.87
CA GLY A 197 10.42 21.32 7.15
C GLY A 197 11.35 20.15 7.49
N LEU A 198 11.72 19.35 6.50
CA LEU A 198 12.58 18.17 6.66
C LEU A 198 14.06 18.50 6.35
N ASP A 199 14.95 17.62 6.78
CA ASP A 199 16.35 17.64 6.35
C ASP A 199 16.47 17.64 4.82
N SER A 200 17.41 18.42 4.30
CA SER A 200 17.76 18.48 2.88
C SER A 200 18.34 17.16 2.36
N ASP A 201 18.97 16.36 3.23
CA ASP A 201 19.41 15.02 2.88
C ASP A 201 18.21 14.08 2.83
N ILE A 202 17.77 13.72 1.62
CA ILE A 202 16.64 12.82 1.39
C ILE A 202 16.87 11.39 1.90
N THR A 203 18.12 11.05 2.27
CA THR A 203 18.49 9.76 2.84
C THR A 203 18.59 9.79 4.37
N ALA A 204 18.39 10.95 4.99
CA ALA A 204 18.32 11.04 6.44
C ALA A 204 17.09 10.31 6.98
N ALA A 205 17.27 9.64 8.12
CA ALA A 205 16.20 9.03 8.88
C ALA A 205 16.19 9.56 10.33
N ASN A 206 15.00 9.79 10.87
CA ASN A 206 14.83 10.13 12.27
C ASN A 206 13.52 9.52 12.82
N ALA A 207 13.63 8.84 13.96
CA ALA A 207 12.53 8.16 14.63
C ALA A 207 11.47 9.11 15.22
N ASP A 208 11.64 10.44 15.13
CA ASP A 208 10.52 11.36 15.37
C ASP A 208 9.51 11.38 14.20
N GLY A 209 9.91 10.91 13.01
CA GLY A 209 9.08 10.87 11.81
C GLY A 209 8.71 12.24 11.22
N THR A 210 9.30 13.32 11.72
CA THR A 210 8.92 14.70 11.38
C THR A 210 10.08 15.59 10.95
N SER A 211 11.33 15.25 11.29
CA SER A 211 12.50 16.07 10.93
C SER A 211 13.25 15.56 9.70
N ALA A 212 12.95 14.34 9.24
CA ALA A 212 13.64 13.68 8.13
C ALA A 212 12.62 13.03 7.18
N VAL A 213 13.04 12.78 5.94
CA VAL A 213 12.20 12.15 4.91
C VAL A 213 11.79 10.74 5.32
N TRP A 214 12.66 10.02 6.03
CA TRP A 214 12.40 8.67 6.51
C TRP A 214 12.25 8.64 8.03
N TYR A 215 11.33 7.82 8.51
CA TYR A 215 11.18 7.55 9.94
C TYR A 215 12.26 6.59 10.44
N ASP A 216 12.55 5.55 9.66
CA ASP A 216 13.62 4.59 9.92
C ASP A 216 14.37 4.26 8.62
N ASN A 217 15.08 3.14 8.58
CA ASN A 217 15.87 2.73 7.43
C ASN A 217 15.02 2.34 6.19
N TYR A 218 13.68 2.27 6.30
CA TYR A 218 12.81 1.73 5.27
C TYR A 218 11.48 2.47 5.10
N HIS A 219 10.91 2.99 6.18
CA HIS A 219 9.57 3.57 6.21
C HIS A 219 9.60 5.10 6.13
N PRO A 220 8.70 5.72 5.35
CA PRO A 220 8.69 7.16 5.20
C PRO A 220 8.18 7.87 6.46
N GLY A 221 8.65 9.11 6.64
CA GLY A 221 8.16 10.00 7.67
C GLY A 221 6.74 10.50 7.42
N GLN A 222 6.20 11.21 8.40
CA GLN A 222 4.81 11.68 8.43
C GLN A 222 4.47 12.65 7.30
N ALA A 223 5.44 13.40 6.76
CA ALA A 223 5.21 14.32 5.65
C ALA A 223 4.67 13.61 4.40
N ILE A 224 5.28 12.49 4.02
CA ILE A 224 4.83 11.67 2.89
C ILE A 224 3.47 11.04 3.20
N HIS A 225 3.29 10.46 4.40
CA HIS A 225 2.01 9.88 4.81
C HIS A 225 0.87 10.90 4.78
N LYS A 226 1.13 12.15 5.17
CA LYS A 226 0.18 13.25 5.13
C LYS A 226 -0.24 13.58 3.70
N LEU A 227 0.70 13.73 2.78
CA LEU A 227 0.39 14.00 1.38
C LEU A 227 -0.40 12.87 0.73
N VAL A 228 -0.02 11.62 1.01
CA VAL A 228 -0.76 10.44 0.55
C VAL A 228 -2.19 10.46 1.10
N ALA A 229 -2.38 10.72 2.40
CA ALA A 229 -3.70 10.76 3.02
C ALA A 229 -4.59 11.88 2.45
N GLN A 230 -4.06 13.09 2.28
CA GLN A 230 -4.79 14.22 1.68
C GLN A 230 -5.16 13.93 0.22
N GLY A 231 -4.22 13.41 -0.55
CA GLY A 231 -4.44 13.00 -1.93
C GLY A 231 -5.50 11.90 -2.06
N PHE A 232 -5.47 10.92 -1.15
CA PHE A 232 -6.41 9.81 -1.13
C PHE A 232 -7.83 10.29 -0.87
N VAL A 233 -8.03 11.12 0.17
CA VAL A 233 -9.34 11.73 0.47
C VAL A 233 -9.84 12.58 -0.70
N ALA A 234 -8.97 13.41 -1.30
CA ALA A 234 -9.35 14.24 -2.44
C ALA A 234 -9.74 13.42 -3.68
N ALA A 235 -9.04 12.32 -3.95
CA ALA A 235 -9.34 11.40 -5.07
C ALA A 235 -10.60 10.56 -4.86
N LEU A 236 -11.15 10.57 -3.64
CA LEU A 236 -12.29 9.77 -3.21
C LEU A 236 -13.32 10.62 -2.48
N ALA A 237 -13.47 11.89 -2.89
CA ALA A 237 -14.34 12.86 -2.23
C ALA A 237 -15.80 12.40 -2.12
N ASP A 238 -16.27 11.50 -2.99
CA ASP A 238 -17.62 10.92 -2.87
C ASP A 238 -17.79 10.00 -1.64
N PHE A 239 -16.68 9.55 -1.03
CA PHE A 239 -16.66 8.78 0.20
C PHE A 239 -16.41 9.61 1.47
N PHE A 240 -15.75 10.77 1.40
CA PHE A 240 -15.16 11.45 2.57
C PHE A 240 -15.70 12.85 2.87
#